data_AF-A0A963RRF4-F1
#
_entry.id   AF-A0A963RRF4-F1
#
_cell.length_a   1.000
_cell.length_b   1.000
_cell.length_c   1.000
_cell.angle_alpha   90.00
_cell.angle_beta   90.00
_cell.angle_gamma   90.00
#
_symmetry.space_group_name_H-M   'P 1'
#
loop_
_entity.id
_entity.type
_entity.pdbx_description
1 polymer ?
#
loop_
_entity_poly.entity_id
_entity_poly.type
_entity_poly.pdbx_seq_one_letter_code
_entity_poly.pdbx_strand_id
1 'polypeptide(L)'
;MSWSEKTARVWRFLRQVWHLSLPYFNSAEKWKARGLLAAIVALNLGAVYMLVQINEWNRVFYDALQQKNATVFWAQLGRFTWLAMIFIVIAVYRFYLTQLLQVRWRAWMT
;
A
#
# COMPACT_ATOMS: atom_id res chain seq x y z
N MET A 1 -22.94 24.50 11.15
CA MET A 1 -21.48 24.27 10.96
C MET A 1 -21.22 24.23 9.47
N SER A 2 -20.60 25.29 8.94
CA SER A 2 -20.52 25.57 7.51
C SER A 2 -19.45 24.72 6.82
N TRP A 3 -19.68 24.29 5.58
CA TRP A 3 -18.72 23.55 4.76
C TRP A 3 -17.37 24.29 4.60
N SER A 4 -17.37 25.63 4.65
CA SER A 4 -16.16 26.46 4.56
C SER A 4 -15.23 26.32 5.78
N GLU A 5 -15.79 26.05 6.96
CA GLU A 5 -15.01 25.87 8.18
C GLU A 5 -14.30 24.51 8.20
N LYS A 6 -14.94 23.50 7.61
CA LYS A 6 -14.36 22.15 7.47
C LYS A 6 -13.15 22.17 6.54
N THR A 7 -13.26 22.82 5.38
CA THR A 7 -12.15 22.92 4.42
C THR A 7 -10.99 23.75 4.96
N ALA A 8 -11.25 24.90 5.59
CA ALA A 8 -10.21 25.74 6.19
C ALA A 8 -9.48 25.04 7.36
N ARG A 9 -10.16 24.16 8.09
CA ARG A 9 -9.55 23.35 9.15
C ARG A 9 -8.67 22.24 8.58
N VAL A 10 -9.14 21.56 7.53
CA VAL A 10 -8.36 20.56 6.79
C VAL A 10 -7.09 21.19 6.20
N TRP A 11 -7.20 22.36 5.58
CA TRP A 11 -6.05 23.08 5.02
C TRP A 11 -5.02 23.49 6.07
N ARG A 12 -5.44 24.00 7.24
CA ARG A 12 -4.53 24.31 8.34
C ARG A 12 -3.85 23.06 8.89
N PHE A 13 -4.61 21.97 9.05
CA PHE A 13 -4.07 20.69 9.52
C PHE A 13 -3.06 20.11 8.53
N LEU A 14 -3.37 20.12 7.22
CA LEU A 14 -2.44 19.70 6.16
C LEU A 14 -1.15 20.53 6.17
N ARG A 15 -1.25 21.85 6.35
CA ARG A 15 -0.09 22.75 6.40
C ARG A 15 0.78 22.50 7.64
N GLN A 16 0.17 22.19 8.79
CA GLN A 16 0.88 21.79 10.01
C GLN A 16 1.56 20.43 9.86
N VAL A 17 0.87 19.44 9.31
CA VAL A 17 1.44 18.12 8.99
C VAL A 17 2.62 18.29 8.04
N TRP A 18 2.49 19.13 7.01
CA TRP A 18 3.54 19.44 6.06
C TRP A 18 4.75 20.09 6.75
N HIS A 19 4.53 21.06 7.63
CA HIS A 19 5.59 21.75 8.36
C HIS A 19 6.30 20.83 9.38
N LEU A 20 5.60 19.86 9.97
CA LEU A 20 6.20 18.88 10.88
C LEU A 20 6.96 17.76 10.15
N SER A 21 6.50 17.37 8.95
CA SER A 21 7.12 16.27 8.18
C SER A 21 8.28 16.72 7.29
N LEU A 22 8.33 18.00 6.89
CA LEU A 22 9.40 18.61 6.10
C LEU A 22 10.82 18.50 6.71
N PRO A 23 11.05 18.73 8.02
CA PRO A 23 12.39 18.69 8.62
C PRO A 23 13.03 17.29 8.58
N TYR A 24 12.22 16.24 8.69
CA TYR A 24 12.67 14.85 8.64
C TYR A 24 13.21 14.47 7.25
N PHE A 25 12.62 15.04 6.19
CA PHE A 25 13.09 14.90 4.81
C PHE A 25 14.24 15.85 4.46
N ASN A 26 14.78 16.62 5.41
CA ASN A 26 15.80 17.64 5.15
C ASN A 26 17.04 17.57 6.06
N SER A 27 17.29 16.44 6.74
CA SER A 27 18.54 16.14 7.48
C SER A 27 19.51 15.25 6.67
N ALA A 28 20.76 15.02 7.10
CA ALA A 28 21.79 14.26 6.34
C ALA A 28 21.35 12.83 5.90
N GLU A 29 20.36 12.23 6.58
CA GLU A 29 19.71 10.94 6.24
C GLU A 29 18.51 11.09 5.25
N LYS A 30 18.32 12.28 4.69
CA LYS A 30 17.37 12.73 3.64
C LYS A 30 16.93 11.65 2.65
N TRP A 31 17.92 10.99 2.05
CA TRP A 31 17.72 10.03 0.96
C TRP A 31 17.16 8.71 1.45
N LYS A 32 17.51 8.27 2.66
CA LYS A 32 16.96 7.04 3.26
C LYS A 32 15.50 7.21 3.66
N ALA A 33 15.12 8.37 4.23
CA ALA A 33 13.72 8.66 4.55
C ALA A 33 12.85 8.75 3.28
N ARG A 34 13.33 9.43 2.23
CA ARG A 34 12.65 9.51 0.93
C ARG A 34 12.54 8.14 0.25
N GLY A 35 13.61 7.35 0.26
CA GLY A 35 13.63 6.00 -0.28
C GLY A 35 12.64 5.07 0.43
N LEU A 36 12.57 5.14 1.76
CA LEU A 36 11.57 4.41 2.56
C LEU A 36 10.14 4.80 2.19
N LEU A 37 9.86 6.10 2.09
CA LEU A 37 8.51 6.56 1.76
C LEU A 37 8.13 6.18 0.32
N ALA A 38 9.04 6.35 -0.65
CA ALA A 38 8.85 5.92 -2.03
C ALA A 38 8.60 4.40 -2.11
N ALA A 39 9.36 3.59 -1.37
CA ALA A 39 9.15 2.14 -1.30
C ALA A 39 7.78 1.77 -0.72
N ILE A 40 7.34 2.44 0.35
CA ILE A 40 6.01 2.22 0.94
C ILE A 40 4.91 2.60 -0.05
N VAL A 41 5.05 3.71 -0.78
CA VAL A 41 4.09 4.11 -1.83
C VAL A 41 4.06 3.08 -2.95
N ALA A 42 5.22 2.65 -3.45
CA ALA A 42 5.32 1.63 -4.48
C ALA A 42 4.67 0.31 -4.04
N LEU A 43 4.88 -0.12 -2.79
CA LEU A 43 4.24 -1.32 -2.24
C LEU A 43 2.72 -1.18 -2.10
N ASN A 44 2.22 0.01 -1.75
CA ASN A 44 0.78 0.25 -1.72
C ASN A 44 0.17 0.20 -3.13
N LEU A 45 0.81 0.83 -4.12
CA LEU A 45 0.39 0.73 -5.51
C LEU A 45 0.45 -0.71 -6.02
N GLY A 46 1.50 -1.46 -5.67
CA GLY A 46 1.62 -2.88 -5.94
C GLY A 46 0.50 -3.70 -5.30
N ALA A 47 0.13 -3.42 -4.06
CA ALA A 47 -0.98 -4.09 -3.37
C ALA A 47 -2.33 -3.82 -4.06
N VAL A 48 -2.59 -2.59 -4.50
CA VAL A 48 -3.79 -2.23 -5.28
C VAL A 48 -3.79 -2.93 -6.63
N TYR A 49 -2.65 -2.97 -7.32
CA TYR A 49 -2.51 -3.71 -8.58
C TYR A 49 -2.81 -5.21 -8.39
N MET A 50 -2.28 -5.83 -7.34
CA MET A 50 -2.58 -7.23 -7.01
C MET A 50 -4.06 -7.44 -6.70
N LEU A 51 -4.73 -6.48 -6.06
CA LEU A 51 -6.17 -6.57 -5.82
C LEU A 51 -6.97 -6.59 -7.13
N VAL A 52 -6.58 -5.79 -8.12
CA VAL A 52 -7.17 -5.84 -9.47
C VAL A 52 -6.91 -7.20 -10.13
N GLN A 53 -5.69 -7.74 -10.03
CA GLN A 53 -5.37 -9.07 -10.57
C GLN A 53 -6.20 -10.19 -9.92
N ILE A 54 -6.41 -10.13 -8.60
CA ILE A 54 -7.28 -11.05 -7.87
C ILE A 54 -8.74 -10.89 -8.29
N ASN A 55 -9.19 -9.66 -8.57
CA ASN A 55 -10.54 -9.40 -9.05
C ASN A 55 -10.79 -10.01 -10.44
N GLU A 56 -9.87 -9.81 -11.39
CA GLU A 56 -9.94 -10.45 -12.71
C GLU A 56 -9.83 -11.98 -12.61
N TRP A 57 -8.96 -12.50 -11.74
CA TRP A 57 -8.86 -13.92 -11.47
C TRP A 57 -10.19 -14.50 -10.96
N ASN A 58 -10.86 -13.81 -10.02
CA ASN A 58 -12.16 -14.22 -9.50
C ASN A 58 -13.17 -14.36 -10.63
N ARG A 59 -13.25 -13.37 -11.54
CA ARG A 59 -14.16 -13.42 -12.70
C ARG A 59 -13.95 -14.70 -13.52
N VAL A 60 -12.71 -14.98 -13.92
CA VAL A 60 -12.39 -16.15 -14.75
C VAL A 60 -12.60 -17.47 -13.99
N PHE A 61 -12.35 -17.49 -12.68
CA PHE A 61 -12.60 -18.65 -11.84
C PHE A 61 -14.09 -18.99 -11.76
N TYR A 62 -14.95 -17.98 -11.55
CA TYR A 62 -16.40 -18.16 -11.55
C TYR A 62 -16.93 -18.58 -12.93
N ASP A 63 -16.41 -18.01 -14.03
CA ASP A 63 -16.76 -18.44 -15.39
C ASP A 63 -16.42 -19.92 -15.60
N ALA A 64 -15.26 -20.38 -15.13
CA ALA A 64 -14.85 -21.77 -15.22
C ALA A 64 -15.77 -22.72 -14.43
N LEU A 65 -16.22 -22.29 -13.24
CA LEU A 65 -17.19 -23.04 -12.44
C LEU A 65 -18.54 -23.14 -13.15
N GLN A 66 -19.03 -22.02 -13.71
CA GLN A 66 -20.30 -21.98 -14.43
C GLN A 66 -20.28 -22.90 -15.66
N GLN A 67 -19.19 -22.88 -16.42
CA GLN A 67 -19.00 -23.72 -17.60
C GLN A 67 -18.58 -25.16 -17.27
N LYS A 68 -18.42 -25.50 -15.97
CA LYS A 68 -17.91 -26.79 -15.49
C LYS A 68 -16.59 -27.21 -16.15
N ASN A 69 -15.72 -26.23 -16.45
CA ASN A 69 -14.45 -26.48 -17.11
C ASN A 69 -13.35 -26.82 -16.08
N ALA A 70 -13.16 -28.12 -15.85
CA ALA A 70 -12.20 -28.62 -14.88
C ALA A 70 -10.75 -28.20 -15.20
N THR A 71 -10.37 -28.15 -16.48
CA THR A 71 -9.01 -27.79 -16.90
C THR A 71 -8.67 -26.35 -16.49
N VAL A 72 -9.57 -25.40 -16.76
CA VAL A 72 -9.39 -24.00 -16.38
C VAL A 72 -9.42 -23.84 -14.86
N PHE A 73 -10.30 -24.57 -14.16
CA PHE A 73 -10.38 -24.54 -12.71
C PHE A 73 -9.03 -24.88 -12.04
N TRP A 74 -8.40 -26.00 -12.41
CA TRP A 74 -7.11 -26.39 -11.84
C TRP A 74 -5.99 -25.41 -12.19
N ALA A 75 -5.97 -24.89 -13.43
CA ALA A 75 -5.01 -23.87 -13.83
C ALA A 75 -5.17 -22.55 -13.03
N GLN A 76 -6.42 -22.13 -12.79
CA GLN A 76 -6.71 -20.94 -11.98
C GLN A 76 -6.33 -21.15 -10.51
N LEU A 77 -6.45 -22.35 -9.96
CA LEU A 77 -6.02 -22.66 -8.59
C LEU A 77 -4.51 -22.46 -8.40
N GLY A 78 -3.70 -22.89 -9.38
CA GLY A 78 -2.27 -22.62 -9.41
C GLY A 78 -1.94 -21.13 -9.55
N ARG A 79 -2.63 -20.43 -10.46
CA ARG A 79 -2.48 -18.98 -10.63
C ARG A 79 -2.82 -18.21 -9.35
N PHE A 80 -3.87 -18.62 -8.63
CA PHE A 80 -4.24 -18.03 -7.34
C PHE A 80 -3.12 -18.17 -6.32
N THR A 81 -2.50 -19.35 -6.23
CA THR A 81 -1.40 -19.60 -5.29
C THR A 81 -0.24 -18.63 -5.55
N TRP A 82 0.12 -18.43 -6.82
CA TRP A 82 1.14 -17.45 -7.21
C TRP A 82 0.74 -16.00 -6.86
N LEU A 83 -0.50 -15.61 -7.16
CA LEU A 83 -1.00 -14.27 -6.82
C LEU A 83 -1.00 -14.03 -5.30
N ALA A 84 -1.46 -15.02 -4.52
CA ALA A 84 -1.48 -14.96 -3.06
C ALA A 84 -0.07 -14.84 -2.49
N MET A 85 0.89 -15.63 -2.99
CA MET A 85 2.30 -15.56 -2.58
C MET A 85 2.88 -14.15 -2.79
N ILE A 86 2.71 -13.57 -3.98
CA ILE A 86 3.17 -12.20 -4.27
C ILE A 86 2.49 -11.19 -3.35
N PHE A 87 1.18 -11.32 -3.16
CA PHE A 87 0.41 -10.41 -2.34
C PHE A 87 0.86 -10.43 -0.87
N ILE A 88 1.13 -11.62 -0.32
CA ILE A 88 1.67 -11.80 1.04
C ILE A 88 3.04 -11.12 1.16
N VAL A 89 3.94 -11.35 0.19
CA VAL A 89 5.25 -10.70 0.18
C VAL A 89 5.11 -9.17 0.24
N ILE A 90 4.28 -8.59 -0.65
CA ILE A 90 4.02 -7.14 -0.66
C ILE A 90 3.47 -6.68 0.68
N ALA A 91 2.51 -7.41 1.27
CA ALA A 91 1.89 -7.07 2.53
C ALA A 91 2.91 -7.06 3.69
N VAL A 92 3.77 -8.08 3.78
CA VAL A 92 4.82 -8.21 4.80
C VAL A 92 5.84 -7.09 4.67
N TYR A 93 6.35 -6.82 3.46
CA TYR A 93 7.30 -5.73 3.24
C TYR A 93 6.69 -4.37 3.55
N ARG A 94 5.44 -4.14 3.14
CA ARG A 94 4.73 -2.88 3.45
C ARG A 94 4.61 -2.69 4.97
N PHE A 95 4.21 -3.74 5.68
CA PHE A 95 4.08 -3.73 7.12
C PHE A 95 5.43 -3.42 7.80
N TYR A 96 6.48 -4.17 7.44
CA TYR A 96 7.82 -4.01 7.98
C TYR A 96 8.40 -2.61 7.72
N LEU A 97 8.32 -2.09 6.49
CA LEU A 97 8.85 -0.77 6.15
C LEU A 97 8.09 0.35 6.86
N THR A 98 6.77 0.19 7.02
CA THR A 98 5.95 1.15 7.78
C THR A 98 6.35 1.15 9.25
N GLN A 99 6.55 -0.01 9.86
CA GLN A 99 7.04 -0.11 11.24
C GLN A 99 8.44 0.49 11.39
N LEU A 100 9.36 0.22 10.47
CA LEU A 100 10.71 0.78 10.49
C LEU A 100 10.68 2.31 10.42
N LEU A 101 9.83 2.88 9.56
CA LEU A 101 9.63 4.31 9.48
C LEU A 101 9.09 4.88 10.80
N GLN A 102 8.11 4.22 11.42
CA GLN A 102 7.55 4.64 12.71
C GLN A 102 8.59 4.61 13.83
N VAL A 103 9.43 3.58 13.91
CA VAL A 103 10.49 3.47 14.93
C VAL A 103 11.54 4.57 14.73
N ARG A 104 12.01 4.78 13.49
CA ARG A 104 12.97 5.85 13.19
C ARG A 104 12.40 7.25 13.44
N TRP A 105 11.11 7.44 13.19
CA TRP A 105 10.43 8.68 13.49
C TRP A 105 10.37 8.93 15.00
N ARG A 106 10.01 7.91 15.79
CA ARG A 106 10.00 8.00 17.27
C ARG A 106 11.39 8.32 17.83
N ALA A 107 12.41 7.61 17.36
CA ALA A 107 13.80 7.81 17.79
C ALA A 107 14.36 9.21 17.45
N TRP A 108 13.77 9.91 16.48
CA TRP A 108 14.14 11.29 16.16
C TRP A 108 13.46 12.32 17.08
N MET A 109 12.32 11.99 17.67
CA MET A 109 11.56 12.89 18.55
C MET A 109 12.01 12.85 20.02
N THR A 110 12.64 11.76 20.46
CA THR A 110 13.25 11.58 21.79
C THR A 110 14.75 11.81 21.74
#